data_AF-A0A3B0PP84-F1
#
_entry.id   AF-A0A3B0PP84-F1
#
_cell.length_a   1.000
_cell.length_b   1.000
_cell.length_c   1.000
_cell.angle_alpha   90.00
_cell.angle_beta   90.00
_cell.angle_gamma   90.00
#
_symmetry.space_group_name_H-M   'P 1'
#
loop_
_entity.id
_entity.type
_entity.pdbx_description
1 polymer ?
#
loop_
_entity_poly.entity_id
_entity_poly.type
_entity_poly.pdbx_seq_one_letter_code
_entity_poly.pdbx_strand_id
1 'polypeptide(L)'
;MIQRFFSFFLSLIFPKLCYGCREPGEFLCRGCLETLKIEKVTGRCPHCFHILGIDEIATCRECLPSFSRKSFCLYVPSVKALSLYSQACLGKLPAIKFFTRVIKYQWEFYEIFPNKIFYLITKIPKDFAKQLSKETGVPYQGILPLPCQLNSLKKYIDAGPICILSDYPLSREWQNTIERHAPRPTILISLFLSETLR
;
A
#
# COMPACT_ATOMS: atom_id res chain seq x y z
N MET A 1 -25.24 0.56 -34.31
CA MET A 1 -26.45 0.19 -33.54
C MET A 1 -26.32 -1.21 -32.94
N ILE A 2 -26.00 -2.22 -33.75
CA ILE A 2 -25.75 -3.62 -33.33
C ILE A 2 -24.72 -3.76 -32.19
N GLN A 3 -23.60 -3.03 -32.25
CA GLN A 3 -22.54 -3.09 -31.22
C GLN A 3 -23.01 -2.63 -29.83
N ARG A 4 -23.87 -1.60 -29.76
CA ARG A 4 -24.48 -1.13 -28.52
C ARG A 4 -25.50 -2.14 -27.98
N PHE A 5 -26.27 -2.76 -28.85
CA PHE A 5 -27.26 -3.78 -28.48
C PHE A 5 -26.60 -5.04 -27.91
N PHE A 6 -25.53 -5.53 -28.54
CA PHE A 6 -24.73 -6.64 -28.02
C PHE A 6 -24.05 -6.28 -26.69
N SER A 7 -23.51 -5.07 -26.53
CA SER A 7 -22.92 -4.64 -25.25
C SER A 7 -23.95 -4.59 -24.12
N PHE A 8 -25.19 -4.19 -24.43
CA PHE A 8 -26.30 -4.15 -23.48
C PHE A 8 -26.74 -5.57 -23.07
N PHE A 9 -26.93 -6.47 -24.05
CA PHE A 9 -27.26 -7.87 -23.79
C PHE A 9 -26.16 -8.60 -22.99
N LEU A 10 -24.89 -8.40 -23.35
CA LEU A 10 -23.77 -8.95 -22.60
C LEU A 10 -23.71 -8.39 -21.17
N SER A 11 -24.06 -7.13 -20.95
CA SER A 11 -24.11 -6.54 -19.61
C SER A 11 -25.27 -7.05 -18.74
N LEU A 12 -26.33 -7.60 -19.36
CA LEU A 12 -27.45 -8.24 -18.66
C LEU A 12 -27.13 -9.70 -18.30
N ILE A 13 -26.45 -10.45 -19.17
CA ILE A 13 -26.08 -11.85 -18.95
C ILE A 13 -24.83 -11.96 -18.06
N PHE A 14 -23.89 -11.02 -18.20
CA PHE A 14 -22.67 -10.92 -17.42
C PHE A 14 -22.62 -9.56 -16.72
N PRO A 15 -23.45 -9.36 -15.68
CA PRO A 15 -23.45 -8.11 -14.94
C PRO A 15 -22.08 -7.85 -14.34
N LYS A 16 -21.61 -6.61 -14.45
CA LYS A 16 -20.40 -6.18 -13.74
C LYS A 16 -20.68 -6.29 -12.25
N LEU A 17 -19.92 -7.13 -11.57
CA LEU A 17 -20.08 -7.33 -10.12
C LEU A 17 -19.06 -6.48 -9.36
N CYS A 18 -19.52 -5.91 -8.25
CA CYS A 18 -18.67 -5.21 -7.30
C CYS A 18 -17.60 -6.15 -6.74
N TYR A 19 -16.35 -5.71 -6.73
CA TYR A 19 -15.23 -6.50 -6.23
C TYR A 19 -15.23 -6.66 -4.70
N GLY A 20 -15.97 -5.80 -3.97
CA GLY A 20 -16.13 -5.89 -2.52
C GLY A 20 -17.30 -6.79 -2.08
N CYS A 21 -18.52 -6.52 -2.56
CA CYS A 21 -19.75 -7.19 -2.13
C CYS A 21 -20.40 -8.11 -3.17
N ARG A 22 -19.87 -8.19 -4.40
CA ARG A 22 -20.42 -8.95 -5.53
C ARG A 22 -21.80 -8.50 -6.03
N GLU A 23 -22.33 -7.37 -5.56
CA GLU A 23 -23.57 -6.80 -6.11
C GLU A 23 -23.38 -6.29 -7.55
N PRO A 24 -24.40 -6.40 -8.42
CA PRO A 24 -24.33 -5.94 -9.80
C PRO A 24 -24.33 -4.41 -9.91
N GLY A 25 -23.63 -3.90 -10.93
CA GLY A 25 -23.63 -2.48 -11.30
C GLY A 25 -22.21 -1.94 -11.51
N GLU A 26 -21.54 -1.58 -10.43
CA GLU A 26 -20.21 -0.93 -10.45
C GLU A 26 -19.10 -1.86 -9.96
N PHE A 27 -17.86 -1.66 -10.41
CA PHE A 27 -16.70 -2.41 -9.91
C PHE A 27 -16.46 -2.21 -8.41
N LEU A 28 -16.85 -1.05 -7.87
CA LEU A 28 -16.88 -0.74 -6.44
C LEU A 28 -18.15 0.06 -6.19
N CYS A 29 -19.16 -0.58 -5.59
CA CYS A 29 -20.38 0.14 -5.23
C CYS A 29 -20.12 1.15 -4.10
N ARG A 30 -20.98 2.16 -4.02
CA ARG A 30 -20.94 3.20 -2.97
C ARG A 30 -20.87 2.62 -1.57
N GLY A 31 -21.66 1.58 -1.27
CA GLY A 31 -21.62 0.92 0.04
C GLY A 31 -20.28 0.26 0.35
N CYS A 32 -19.58 -0.32 -0.64
CA CYS A 32 -18.23 -0.84 -0.45
C CYS A 32 -17.20 0.28 -0.25
N LEU A 33 -17.30 1.36 -1.02
CA LEU A 33 -16.45 2.53 -0.87
C LEU A 33 -16.57 3.15 0.53
N GLU A 34 -17.79 3.31 1.05
CA GLU A 34 -18.04 3.87 2.38
C GLU A 34 -17.56 2.95 3.51
N THR A 35 -17.54 1.64 3.29
CA THR A 35 -17.03 0.67 4.29
C THR A 35 -15.51 0.56 4.27
N LEU A 36 -14.86 0.89 3.15
CA LEU A 36 -13.41 0.96 3.02
C LEU A 36 -12.90 2.21 3.76
N LYS A 37 -12.94 2.13 5.09
CA LYS A 37 -12.32 3.13 5.96
C LYS A 37 -10.82 3.08 5.71
N ILE A 38 -10.34 4.05 4.94
CA ILE A 38 -8.94 4.45 5.00
C ILE A 38 -8.75 4.94 6.44
N GLU A 39 -7.81 4.34 7.17
CA GLU A 39 -7.53 4.87 8.50
C GLU A 39 -7.08 6.33 8.33
N LYS A 40 -7.80 7.24 9.01
CA LYS A 40 -7.24 8.56 9.31
C LYS A 40 -5.93 8.26 10.00
N VAL A 41 -4.83 8.72 9.43
CA VAL A 41 -3.48 8.50 9.93
C VAL A 41 -3.36 9.20 11.29
N THR A 42 -3.89 8.58 12.34
CA THR A 42 -3.45 8.84 13.70
C THR A 42 -2.12 8.13 13.79
N GLY A 43 -1.06 8.92 13.84
CA GLY A 43 0.28 8.40 13.94
C GLY A 43 0.32 7.39 15.08
N ARG A 44 0.72 6.16 14.82
CA ARG A 44 1.22 5.32 15.90
C ARG A 44 2.71 5.41 15.81
N CYS A 45 3.34 5.77 16.92
CA CYS A 45 4.78 5.76 16.94
C CYS A 45 5.27 4.31 16.69
N PRO A 46 6.14 4.07 15.70
CA PRO A 46 6.59 2.72 15.36
C PRO A 46 7.45 2.08 16.46
N HIS A 47 7.90 2.86 17.45
CA HIS A 47 8.69 2.39 18.59
C HIS A 47 7.82 1.96 19.78
N CYS A 48 6.82 2.77 20.15
CA CYS A 48 6.02 2.55 21.37
C CYS A 48 4.55 2.19 21.12
N PHE A 49 4.08 2.14 19.86
CA PHE A 49 2.69 1.85 19.49
C PHE A 49 1.63 2.76 20.16
N HIS A 50 2.02 3.85 20.82
CA HIS A 50 1.10 4.83 21.37
C HIS A 50 0.33 5.57 20.28
N ILE A 51 -0.94 5.86 20.56
CA ILE A 51 -1.80 6.72 19.75
C ILE A 51 -1.26 8.14 19.85
N LEU A 52 -0.78 8.70 18.74
CA LEU A 52 -0.36 10.09 18.68
C LEU A 52 -1.58 11.00 18.62
N GLY A 53 -1.49 12.14 19.31
CA GLY A 53 -2.51 13.18 19.29
C GLY A 53 -2.74 13.77 17.89
N ILE A 54 -3.84 14.51 17.72
CA ILE A 54 -4.24 15.12 16.44
C ILE A 54 -3.14 16.06 15.87
N ASP A 55 -2.33 16.64 16.75
CA ASP A 55 -1.25 17.58 16.40
C ASP A 55 0.16 16.96 16.49
N GLU A 56 0.27 15.67 16.81
CA GLU A 56 1.55 14.99 16.94
C GLU A 56 1.97 14.35 15.61
N ILE A 57 3.17 14.72 15.16
CA ILE A 57 3.85 14.09 14.02
C ILE A 57 4.06 12.60 14.36
N ALA A 58 4.12 11.71 13.35
CA ALA A 58 4.21 10.24 13.42
C ALA A 58 5.26 9.59 14.38
N THR A 59 5.99 10.38 15.16
CA THR A 59 6.92 9.99 16.23
C THR A 59 6.56 10.74 17.51
N CYS A 60 6.45 10.01 18.63
CA CYS A 60 6.23 10.60 19.95
C CYS A 60 7.37 11.58 20.30
N ARG A 61 7.14 12.58 21.17
CA ARG A 61 8.20 13.52 21.60
C ARG A 61 9.40 12.84 22.27
N GLU A 62 9.18 11.70 22.92
CA GLU A 62 10.24 10.86 23.50
C GLU A 62 11.00 10.04 22.44
N CYS A 63 10.51 10.01 21.19
CA CYS A 63 10.95 9.15 20.10
C CYS A 63 11.72 9.91 18.99
N LEU A 64 11.90 11.24 19.11
CA LEU A 64 12.65 12.08 18.16
C LEU A 64 14.01 12.45 18.77
N PRO A 65 15.16 12.16 18.10
CA PRO A 65 15.49 12.46 16.69
C PRO A 65 16.00 11.24 15.85
N SER A 66 15.83 10.01 16.36
CA SER A 66 16.59 8.83 15.88
C SER A 66 15.89 7.95 14.85
N PHE A 67 14.74 8.32 14.26
CA PHE A 67 14.05 7.48 13.28
C PHE A 67 13.90 8.17 11.91
N SER A 68 14.56 7.61 10.90
CA SER A 68 14.46 8.01 9.49
C SER A 68 13.42 7.26 8.67
N ARG A 69 12.60 6.47 9.35
CA ARG A 69 11.68 5.55 8.72
C ARG A 69 10.25 5.99 8.97
N LYS A 70 9.48 6.15 7.90
CA LYS A 70 8.04 6.41 7.98
C LYS A 70 7.30 5.12 7.63
N SER A 71 6.31 4.73 8.44
CA SER A 71 5.49 3.54 8.19
C SER A 71 4.02 3.94 8.05
N PHE A 72 3.36 3.47 7.01
CA PHE A 72 1.95 3.76 6.72
C PHE A 72 1.17 2.45 6.56
N CYS A 73 -0.01 2.38 7.19
CA CYS A 73 -0.98 1.31 6.99
C CYS A 73 -2.26 1.92 6.41
N LEU A 74 -2.76 1.40 5.29
CA LEU A 74 -3.80 2.11 4.53
C LEU A 74 -5.23 1.73 4.92
N TYR A 75 -5.48 0.44 5.15
CA TYR A 75 -6.83 -0.08 5.34
C TYR A 75 -6.94 -0.96 6.59
N VAL A 76 -8.08 -0.89 7.26
CA VAL A 76 -8.49 -1.92 8.22
C VAL A 76 -8.87 -3.19 7.46
N PRO A 77 -8.34 -4.38 7.82
CA PRO A 77 -8.75 -5.63 7.19
C PRO A 77 -10.24 -5.86 7.44
N SER A 78 -11.00 -5.96 6.35
CA SER A 78 -12.43 -6.29 6.36
C SER A 78 -12.71 -7.22 5.18
N VAL A 79 -13.79 -8.00 5.26
CA VAL A 79 -14.17 -8.94 4.18
C VAL A 79 -14.20 -8.24 2.81
N LYS A 80 -14.73 -7.01 2.76
CA LYS A 80 -14.80 -6.22 1.52
C LYS A 80 -13.41 -5.78 1.03
N ALA A 81 -12.54 -5.33 1.93
CA ALA A 81 -11.18 -4.89 1.59
C ALA A 81 -10.30 -6.06 1.12
N LEU A 82 -10.40 -7.20 1.80
CA LEU A 82 -9.71 -8.44 1.45
C LEU A 82 -10.24 -9.02 0.14
N SER A 83 -11.57 -8.97 -0.10
CA SER A 83 -12.15 -9.36 -1.38
C SER A 83 -11.62 -8.49 -2.52
N LEU A 84 -11.58 -7.16 -2.34
CA LEU A 84 -11.02 -6.25 -3.34
C LEU A 84 -9.53 -6.54 -3.61
N TYR A 85 -8.74 -6.79 -2.56
CA TYR A 85 -7.34 -7.19 -2.70
C TYR A 85 -7.17 -8.52 -3.41
N SER A 86 -8.03 -9.51 -3.15
CA SER A 86 -8.02 -10.78 -3.90
C SER A 86 -8.18 -10.54 -5.41
N GLN A 87 -9.04 -9.59 -5.81
CA GLN A 87 -9.21 -9.23 -7.22
C GLN A 87 -7.94 -8.56 -7.78
N ALA A 88 -7.28 -7.72 -6.99
CA ALA A 88 -6.01 -7.13 -7.37
C ALA A 88 -4.90 -8.19 -7.53
N CYS A 89 -4.84 -9.19 -6.65
CA CYS A 89 -3.93 -10.34 -6.76
C CYS A 89 -4.19 -11.18 -8.02
N LEU A 90 -5.44 -11.23 -8.49
CA LEU A 90 -5.82 -11.85 -9.78
C LEU A 90 -5.52 -10.96 -11.00
N GLY A 91 -4.78 -9.85 -10.83
CA GLY A 91 -4.40 -8.95 -11.91
C GLY A 91 -5.53 -8.04 -12.40
N LYS A 92 -6.64 -7.91 -11.66
CA LYS A 92 -7.75 -7.03 -12.07
C LYS A 92 -7.33 -5.57 -11.94
N LEU A 93 -7.07 -4.92 -13.07
CA LEU A 93 -6.57 -3.55 -13.15
C LEU A 93 -7.37 -2.52 -12.33
N PRO A 94 -8.73 -2.52 -12.31
CA PRO A 94 -9.48 -1.58 -11.48
C PRO A 94 -9.18 -1.71 -9.98
N ALA A 95 -8.99 -2.95 -9.49
CA ALA A 95 -8.64 -3.20 -8.10
C ALA A 95 -7.22 -2.74 -7.80
N ILE A 96 -6.25 -3.00 -8.69
CA ILE A 96 -4.88 -2.53 -8.53
C ILE A 96 -4.85 -0.99 -8.47
N LYS A 97 -5.51 -0.32 -9.42
CA LYS A 97 -5.60 1.15 -9.47
C LYS A 97 -6.23 1.76 -8.22
N PHE A 98 -7.20 1.07 -7.62
CA PHE A 98 -7.80 1.52 -6.36
C PHE A 98 -6.74 1.66 -5.26
N PHE A 99 -5.91 0.63 -5.07
CA PHE A 99 -4.85 0.66 -4.06
C PHE A 99 -3.71 1.61 -4.43
N THR A 100 -3.24 1.61 -5.69
CA THR A 100 -2.11 2.48 -6.09
C THR A 100 -2.46 3.96 -6.00
N ARG A 101 -3.70 4.34 -6.30
CA ARG A 101 -4.17 5.72 -6.14
C ARG A 101 -4.07 6.19 -4.69
N VAL A 102 -4.40 5.34 -3.72
CA VAL A 102 -4.29 5.71 -2.30
C VAL A 102 -2.84 5.80 -1.86
N ILE A 103 -1.97 4.88 -2.31
CA ILE A 103 -0.52 4.97 -2.07
C ILE A 103 0.03 6.30 -2.59
N LYS A 104 -0.31 6.66 -3.83
CA LYS A 104 0.10 7.92 -4.45
C LYS A 104 -0.44 9.14 -3.70
N TYR A 105 -1.70 9.11 -3.28
CA TYR A 105 -2.28 10.18 -2.46
C TYR A 105 -1.51 10.37 -1.15
N GLN A 106 -1.09 9.28 -0.50
CA GLN A 106 -0.26 9.37 0.72
C GLN A 106 1.12 9.99 0.43
N TRP A 107 1.73 9.66 -0.71
CA TRP A 107 2.97 10.30 -1.13
C TRP A 107 2.80 11.80 -1.34
N GLU A 108 1.76 12.22 -2.04
CA GLU A 108 1.47 13.64 -2.29
C GLU A 108 1.13 14.39 -0.99
N PHE A 109 0.27 13.81 -0.15
CA PHE A 109 -0.18 14.43 1.11
C PHE A 109 0.95 14.67 2.11
N TYR A 110 1.93 13.76 2.18
CA TYR A 110 3.08 13.89 3.07
C TYR A 110 4.32 14.47 2.39
N GLU A 111 4.20 14.94 1.15
CA GLU A 111 5.30 15.46 0.32
C GLU A 111 6.48 14.46 0.23
N ILE A 112 6.15 13.17 0.10
CA ILE A 112 7.10 12.06 0.01
C ILE A 112 7.24 11.65 -1.45
N PHE A 113 8.40 11.87 -2.03
CA PHE A 113 8.69 11.49 -3.42
C PHE A 113 9.78 10.42 -3.45
N PRO A 114 9.43 9.13 -3.47
CA PRO A 114 10.43 8.08 -3.47
C PRO A 114 11.17 8.00 -4.81
N ASN A 115 12.47 7.77 -4.78
CA ASN A 115 13.32 7.55 -5.96
C ASN A 115 13.21 6.11 -6.50
N LYS A 116 12.74 5.18 -5.67
CA LYS A 116 12.70 3.74 -5.96
C LYS A 116 11.59 3.08 -5.15
N ILE A 117 10.86 2.19 -5.80
CA ILE A 117 9.82 1.35 -5.17
C ILE A 117 10.34 -0.07 -5.05
N PHE A 118 10.46 -0.56 -3.83
CA PHE A 118 10.71 -1.96 -3.55
C PHE A 118 9.40 -2.65 -3.21
N TYR A 119 9.19 -3.85 -3.73
CA TYR A 119 8.04 -4.66 -3.36
C TYR A 119 8.51 -6.03 -2.90
N LEU A 120 7.94 -6.52 -1.80
CA LEU A 120 8.27 -7.84 -1.28
C LEU A 120 7.55 -8.90 -2.10
N ILE A 121 8.31 -9.70 -2.84
CA ILE A 121 7.79 -10.64 -3.86
C ILE A 121 6.76 -11.62 -3.27
N THR A 122 6.93 -12.02 -2.01
CA THR A 122 6.04 -12.97 -1.31
C THR A 122 4.86 -12.32 -0.60
N LYS A 123 4.79 -10.99 -0.57
CA LYS A 123 3.81 -10.23 0.23
C LYS A 123 2.88 -9.38 -0.61
N ILE A 124 3.36 -8.85 -1.73
CA ILE A 124 2.55 -8.00 -2.60
C ILE A 124 2.78 -8.35 -4.08
N PRO A 125 1.71 -8.40 -4.91
CA PRO A 125 1.85 -8.66 -6.33
C PRO A 125 2.69 -7.59 -7.04
N LYS A 126 3.54 -8.03 -7.98
CA LYS A 126 4.36 -7.15 -8.83
C LYS A 126 3.53 -6.06 -9.53
N ASP A 127 2.28 -6.36 -9.87
CA ASP A 127 1.42 -5.44 -10.61
C ASP A 127 1.12 -4.14 -9.86
N PHE A 128 1.17 -4.13 -8.52
CA PHE A 128 1.07 -2.91 -7.73
C PHE A 128 2.25 -1.97 -7.99
N ALA A 129 3.47 -2.50 -7.87
CA ALA A 129 4.69 -1.73 -8.10
C ALA A 129 4.81 -1.29 -9.57
N LYS A 130 4.41 -2.15 -10.51
CA LYS A 130 4.36 -1.82 -11.95
C LYS A 130 3.36 -0.70 -12.24
N GLN A 131 2.16 -0.75 -11.65
CA GLN A 131 1.14 0.26 -11.87
C GLN A 131 1.55 1.60 -11.23
N LEU A 132 2.12 1.59 -10.01
CA LEU A 132 2.68 2.80 -9.39
C LEU A 132 3.79 3.42 -10.24
N SER A 133 4.74 2.60 -10.70
CA SER A 133 5.82 3.06 -11.56
C SER A 133 5.31 3.71 -12.85
N LYS A 134 4.26 3.16 -13.45
CA LYS A 134 3.59 3.76 -14.60
C LYS A 134 2.93 5.10 -14.27
N GLU A 135 2.37 5.26 -13.06
CA GLU A 135 1.65 6.46 -12.63
C GLU A 135 2.56 7.58 -12.13
N THR A 136 3.77 7.26 -11.67
CA THR A 136 4.69 8.22 -11.04
C THR A 136 6.04 8.36 -11.74
N GLY A 137 6.38 7.45 -12.67
CA GLY A 137 7.71 7.37 -13.30
C GLY A 137 8.79 6.80 -12.38
N VAL A 138 8.46 6.44 -11.13
CA VAL A 138 9.43 5.94 -10.16
C VAL A 138 9.81 4.49 -10.52
N PRO A 139 11.10 4.15 -10.67
CA PRO A 139 11.51 2.79 -10.96
C PRO A 139 11.18 1.83 -9.82
N TYR A 140 10.89 0.57 -10.14
CA TYR A 140 10.56 -0.44 -9.14
C TYR A 140 11.47 -1.67 -9.20
N GLN A 141 11.58 -2.39 -8.09
CA GLN A 141 12.38 -3.61 -7.96
C GLN A 141 11.74 -4.59 -6.95
N GLY A 142 11.67 -5.86 -7.31
CA GLY A 142 11.27 -6.92 -6.38
C GLY A 142 12.42 -7.28 -5.45
N ILE A 143 12.13 -7.41 -4.16
CA ILE A 143 13.10 -7.90 -3.18
C ILE A 143 12.55 -9.11 -2.45
N LEU A 144 13.44 -10.04 -2.18
CA LEU A 144 13.27 -11.14 -1.26
C LEU A 144 13.86 -10.79 0.09
N PRO A 145 13.37 -11.46 1.15
CA PRO A 145 13.84 -11.29 2.50
C PRO A 145 15.24 -11.88 2.76
N LEU A 146 16.21 -11.61 1.89
CA LEU A 146 17.56 -12.17 1.96
C LEU A 146 18.60 -11.07 2.20
N PRO A 147 19.57 -11.25 3.11
CA PRO A 147 20.59 -10.23 3.41
C PRO A 147 21.32 -9.70 2.18
N CYS A 148 21.64 -10.58 1.21
CA CYS A 148 22.30 -10.20 -0.04
C CYS A 148 21.47 -9.22 -0.89
N GLN A 149 20.15 -9.38 -0.91
CA GLN A 149 19.27 -8.47 -1.65
C GLN A 149 19.05 -7.16 -0.89
N LEU A 150 19.01 -7.20 0.44
CA LEU A 150 18.92 -5.98 1.25
C LEU A 150 20.20 -5.13 1.19
N ASN A 151 21.37 -5.76 1.06
CA ASN A 151 22.63 -5.03 0.79
C ASN A 151 22.54 -4.15 -0.47
N SER A 152 21.72 -4.52 -1.45
CA SER A 152 21.51 -3.68 -2.64
C SER A 152 20.81 -2.36 -2.33
N LEU A 153 20.06 -2.27 -1.22
CA LEU A 153 19.43 -1.03 -0.75
C LEU A 153 20.46 0.03 -0.40
N LYS A 154 21.67 -0.37 0.03
CA LYS A 154 22.76 0.57 0.32
C LYS A 154 23.13 1.46 -0.87
N LYS A 155 22.97 0.94 -2.09
CA LYS A 155 23.26 1.71 -3.31
C LYS A 155 22.33 2.91 -3.52
N TYR A 156 21.21 2.95 -2.81
CA TYR A 156 20.17 3.96 -2.96
C TYR A 156 20.13 4.97 -1.80
N ILE A 157 21.04 4.84 -0.83
CA ILE A 157 21.15 5.73 0.35
C ILE A 157 21.29 7.19 -0.08
N ASP A 158 22.22 7.45 -1.01
CA ASP A 158 22.54 8.82 -1.43
C ASP A 158 21.61 9.34 -2.53
N ALA A 159 20.73 8.48 -3.06
CA ALA A 159 19.84 8.82 -4.16
C ALA A 159 18.49 9.41 -3.68
N GLY A 160 18.21 9.44 -2.38
CA GLY A 160 16.95 9.94 -1.81
C GLY A 160 16.01 8.86 -1.23
N PRO A 161 14.74 9.21 -0.93
CA PRO A 161 13.83 8.33 -0.21
C PRO A 161 13.49 7.05 -0.97
N ILE A 162 13.53 5.89 -0.33
CA ILE A 162 13.04 4.63 -0.93
C ILE A 162 11.68 4.26 -0.34
N CYS A 163 10.79 3.68 -1.14
CA CYS A 163 9.52 3.12 -0.67
C CYS A 163 9.56 1.59 -0.70
N ILE A 164 9.08 0.92 0.35
CA ILE A 164 8.96 -0.53 0.43
C ILE A 164 7.48 -0.89 0.64
N LEU A 165 6.93 -1.71 -0.25
CA LEU A 165 5.53 -2.14 -0.25
C LEU A 165 5.37 -3.54 0.34
N SER A 166 4.36 -3.70 1.19
CA SER A 166 3.89 -4.98 1.73
C SER A 166 2.36 -5.03 1.84
N ASP A 167 1.82 -6.23 2.02
CA ASP A 167 0.41 -6.43 2.35
C ASP A 167 0.10 -6.02 3.80
N TYR A 168 0.90 -6.46 4.76
CA TYR A 168 0.77 -6.19 6.20
C TYR A 168 2.05 -5.58 6.78
N PRO A 169 2.01 -5.00 7.99
CA PRO A 169 3.18 -4.41 8.63
C PRO A 169 4.29 -5.44 8.78
N LEU A 170 5.51 -5.05 8.42
CA LEU A 170 6.68 -5.92 8.56
C LEU A 170 6.97 -6.18 10.03
N SER A 171 7.50 -7.37 10.36
CA SER A 171 7.93 -7.68 11.73
C SER A 171 9.05 -6.73 12.18
N ARG A 172 9.28 -6.64 13.50
CA ARG A 172 10.35 -5.82 14.07
C ARG A 172 11.73 -6.24 13.56
N GLU A 173 11.94 -7.53 13.37
CA GLU A 173 13.19 -8.07 12.80
C GLU A 173 13.42 -7.57 11.37
N TRP A 174 12.37 -7.58 10.55
CA TRP A 174 12.40 -7.04 9.18
C TRP A 174 12.72 -5.56 9.15
N GLN A 175 12.00 -4.82 9.98
CA GLN A 175 12.16 -3.40 10.20
C GLN A 175 13.60 -3.03 10.59
N ASN A 176 14.18 -3.73 11.57
CA ASN A 176 15.56 -3.52 12.02
C ASN A 176 16.57 -3.91 10.93
N THR A 177 16.30 -4.97 10.18
CA THR A 177 17.19 -5.43 9.10
C THR A 177 17.22 -4.40 7.96
N ILE A 178 16.06 -3.86 7.58
CA ILE A 178 15.98 -2.77 6.59
C ILE A 178 16.74 -1.54 7.10
N GLU A 179 16.57 -1.15 8.36
CA GLU A 179 17.29 0.01 8.93
C GLU A 179 18.81 -0.15 8.88
N ARG A 180 19.33 -1.36 9.14
CA ARG A 180 20.77 -1.64 9.03
C ARG A 180 21.31 -1.54 7.60
N HIS A 181 20.46 -1.71 6.59
CA HIS A 181 20.87 -1.81 5.18
C HIS A 181 20.43 -0.63 4.31
N ALA A 182 19.45 0.16 4.76
CA ALA A 182 18.91 1.31 4.06
C ALA A 182 18.88 2.52 5.02
N PRO A 183 20.05 3.11 5.35
CA PRO A 183 20.09 4.35 6.12
C PRO A 183 19.42 5.45 5.30
N ARG A 184 18.25 5.85 5.79
CA ARG A 184 17.54 7.14 5.67
C ARG A 184 17.41 7.79 4.27
N PRO A 185 16.21 8.24 3.85
CA PRO A 185 14.87 7.99 4.41
C PRO A 185 14.17 6.78 3.77
N THR A 186 13.64 5.87 4.60
CA THR A 186 12.92 4.68 4.12
C THR A 186 11.43 4.80 4.46
N ILE A 187 10.56 4.60 3.48
CA ILE A 187 9.10 4.62 3.67
C ILE A 187 8.56 3.20 3.53
N LEU A 188 7.96 2.66 4.59
CA LEU A 188 7.25 1.39 4.56
C LEU A 188 5.76 1.67 4.34
N ILE A 189 5.16 1.07 3.32
CA ILE A 189 3.71 1.14 3.10
C ILE A 189 3.14 -0.28 3.11
N SER A 190 2.23 -0.51 4.04
CA SER A 190 1.46 -1.73 4.18
C SER A 190 0.01 -1.46 3.78
N LEU A 191 -0.57 -2.34 2.96
CA LEU A 191 -1.96 -2.17 2.54
C LEU A 191 -2.91 -2.31 3.73
N PHE A 192 -2.68 -3.26 4.62
CA PHE A 192 -3.55 -3.58 5.74
C PHE A 192 -2.89 -3.36 7.09
N LEU A 193 -3.71 -3.15 8.11
CA LEU A 193 -3.31 -3.28 9.51
C LEU A 193 -3.23 -4.74 9.92
N SER A 194 -2.36 -5.05 10.88
CA SER A 194 -2.32 -6.38 11.51
C SER A 194 -3.63 -6.64 12.27
N GLU A 195 -4.25 -7.80 12.07
CA GLU A 195 -5.45 -8.23 12.80
C GLU A 195 -5.21 -8.40 14.31
N THR A 196 -3.95 -8.53 14.72
CA THR A 196 -3.52 -8.70 16.13
C THR A 196 -3.58 -7.43 16.98
N LEU A 197 -4.13 -6.33 16.48
CA LEU A 197 -4.24 -5.05 17.21
C LEU A 197 -5.68 -4.77 17.70
N ARG A 198 -6.32 -5.78 18.27
CA ARG A 198 -7.48 -5.61 19.16
C ARG A 198 -7.10 -6.03 20.57
#